data_AF-A0A2N3AVK9-F1
#
_entry.id   AF-A0A2N3AVK9-F1
#
_cell.length_a   1.000
_cell.length_b   1.000
_cell.length_c   1.000
_cell.angle_alpha   90.00
_cell.angle_beta   90.00
_cell.angle_gamma   90.00
#
_symmetry.space_group_name_H-M   'P 1'
#
loop_
_entity.id
_entity.type
_entity.pdbx_description
1 polymer ?
#
loop_
_entity_poly.entity_id
_entity_poly.type
_entity_poly.pdbx_seq_one_letter_code
_entity_poly.pdbx_strand_id
1 'polypeptide(L)'
;MGNSADRPTYEFVDMNTAGPGAVATAFANQVAYCQHAGAPNTARVVAGIAAVLETDAASVLLARIRGWQGAPLADALSLRVAGGLHALHLSGAAPELAPIYRGENADDAAIIGAVMRSHETALLPWLDGPPQTNEAGRSANFVAAMLWLADQGLPPRFQCLEIGSSAGINLMLDRYSYDLGGVMVGPDDAVMRFAPQWHGTPPPQRDIAIVSTKGCDVAPVDLTDPAQALRLKAYIWPEHTIRFERMDAAIRAAHQRKPDLVPMNAADFVEAE
;
A
#
# COMPACT_ATOMS: atom_id res chain seq x y z
N MET A 1 -20.49 -9.84 -21.24
CA MET A 1 -20.49 -10.74 -20.07
C MET A 1 -19.35 -11.73 -20.27
N GLY A 2 -18.17 -11.42 -19.70
CA GLY A 2 -16.99 -12.27 -19.83
C GLY A 2 -17.15 -13.51 -18.97
N ASN A 3 -16.87 -14.67 -19.57
CA ASN A 3 -17.02 -16.00 -18.99
C ASN A 3 -16.23 -16.11 -17.67
N SER A 4 -16.90 -16.39 -16.55
CA SER A 4 -16.28 -16.50 -15.21
C SER A 4 -15.56 -17.83 -14.97
N ALA A 5 -15.36 -18.62 -16.02
CA ALA A 5 -14.98 -20.03 -15.94
C ALA A 5 -13.46 -20.31 -16.01
N ASP A 6 -12.62 -19.28 -16.11
CA ASP A 6 -11.17 -19.46 -16.31
C ASP A 6 -10.31 -18.68 -15.30
N ARG A 7 -10.90 -18.28 -14.17
CA ARG A 7 -10.13 -17.64 -13.10
C ARG A 7 -9.56 -18.73 -12.19
N PRO A 8 -8.23 -18.80 -12.00
CA PRO A 8 -7.63 -19.78 -11.10
C PRO A 8 -8.24 -19.64 -9.70
N THR A 9 -8.61 -20.78 -9.11
CA THR A 9 -9.22 -20.86 -7.79
C THR A 9 -8.25 -20.33 -6.74
N TYR A 10 -8.70 -19.41 -5.89
CA TYR A 10 -7.94 -18.99 -4.71
C TYR A 10 -7.90 -20.16 -3.72
N GLU A 11 -6.75 -20.80 -3.56
CA GLU A 11 -6.56 -21.84 -2.54
C GLU A 11 -6.24 -21.18 -1.21
N PHE A 12 -6.94 -21.60 -0.16
CA PHE A 12 -6.64 -21.14 1.19
C PHE A 12 -5.31 -21.75 1.64
N VAL A 13 -4.24 -20.96 1.58
CA VAL A 13 -2.92 -21.35 2.06
C VAL A 13 -2.69 -20.80 3.45
N ASP A 14 -2.12 -21.61 4.34
CA ASP A 14 -1.67 -21.12 5.66
C ASP A 14 -0.62 -20.04 5.45
N MET A 15 -0.96 -18.82 5.86
CA MET A 15 -0.16 -17.62 5.68
C MET A 15 1.20 -17.69 6.36
N ASN A 16 1.36 -18.55 7.37
CA ASN A 16 2.59 -18.75 8.11
C ASN A 16 3.48 -19.87 7.53
N THR A 17 3.09 -20.47 6.39
CA THR A 17 3.87 -21.54 5.74
C THR A 17 5.28 -21.04 5.38
N ALA A 18 6.29 -21.78 5.82
CA ALA A 18 7.70 -21.57 5.51
C ALA A 18 8.34 -22.87 5.01
N GLY A 19 9.57 -22.78 4.48
CA GLY A 19 10.33 -23.94 4.01
C GLY A 19 10.13 -24.25 2.52
N PRO A 20 10.50 -25.48 2.07
CA PRO A 20 10.52 -25.85 0.66
C PRO A 20 9.17 -25.61 -0.04
N GLY A 21 9.20 -24.95 -1.20
CA GLY A 21 8.00 -24.65 -1.99
C GLY A 21 7.19 -23.42 -1.53
N ALA A 22 7.40 -22.92 -0.30
CA ALA A 22 6.62 -21.80 0.25
C ALA A 22 6.72 -20.52 -0.60
N VAL A 23 7.89 -20.24 -1.18
CA VAL A 23 8.11 -19.09 -2.08
C VAL A 23 7.27 -19.23 -3.34
N ALA A 24 7.35 -20.38 -4.03
CA ALA A 24 6.57 -20.62 -5.25
C ALA A 24 5.06 -20.51 -4.97
N THR A 25 4.60 -21.11 -3.87
CA THR A 25 3.20 -21.01 -3.42
C THR A 25 2.78 -19.56 -3.14
N ALA A 26 3.62 -18.76 -2.47
CA ALA A 26 3.30 -17.36 -2.19
C ALA A 26 3.21 -16.49 -3.45
N PHE A 27 4.09 -16.71 -4.43
CA PHE A 27 4.02 -16.03 -5.72
C PHE A 27 2.76 -16.44 -6.50
N ALA A 28 2.45 -17.74 -6.57
CA ALA A 28 1.23 -18.22 -7.24
C ALA A 28 -0.05 -17.64 -6.60
N ASN A 29 -0.12 -17.62 -5.26
CA ASN A 29 -1.22 -16.99 -4.52
C ASN A 29 -1.35 -15.50 -4.84
N GLN A 30 -0.23 -14.78 -4.87
CA GLN A 30 -0.26 -13.36 -5.19
C GLN A 30 -0.73 -13.10 -6.62
N VAL A 31 -0.37 -13.94 -7.60
CA VAL A 31 -0.90 -13.84 -8.97
C VAL A 31 -2.42 -13.98 -8.98
N ALA A 32 -2.96 -15.03 -8.33
CA ALA A 32 -4.39 -15.26 -8.25
C ALA A 32 -5.12 -14.11 -7.53
N TYR A 33 -4.55 -13.58 -6.44
CA TYR A 33 -5.09 -12.44 -5.73
C TYR A 33 -5.14 -11.18 -6.62
N CYS A 34 -4.07 -10.86 -7.34
CA CYS A 34 -4.03 -9.72 -8.24
C CYS A 34 -5.10 -9.84 -9.34
N GLN A 35 -5.27 -11.03 -9.93
CA GLN A 35 -6.30 -11.27 -10.94
C GLN A 35 -7.72 -11.09 -10.37
N HIS A 36 -7.99 -11.61 -9.16
CA HIS A 36 -9.28 -11.45 -8.51
C HIS A 36 -9.59 -10.00 -8.15
N ALA A 37 -8.56 -9.26 -7.70
CA ALA A 37 -8.65 -7.86 -7.33
C ALA A 37 -8.65 -6.88 -8.54
N GLY A 38 -8.64 -7.39 -9.77
CA GLY A 38 -8.69 -6.55 -10.98
C GLY A 38 -7.36 -5.86 -11.32
N ALA A 39 -6.23 -6.47 -10.94
CA ALA A 39 -4.88 -5.96 -11.17
C ALA A 39 -4.05 -6.86 -12.12
N PRO A 40 -4.42 -6.94 -13.42
CA PRO A 40 -3.77 -7.82 -14.40
C PRO A 40 -2.30 -7.50 -14.67
N ASN A 41 -1.88 -6.23 -14.68
CA ASN A 41 -0.49 -5.85 -14.93
C ASN A 41 0.38 -6.22 -13.72
N THR A 42 -0.14 -6.01 -12.50
CA THR A 42 0.53 -6.48 -11.28
C THR A 42 0.65 -8.01 -11.27
N ALA A 43 -0.41 -8.72 -11.68
CA ALA A 43 -0.38 -10.19 -11.80
C ALA A 43 0.71 -10.66 -12.78
N ARG A 44 0.84 -9.99 -13.93
CA ARG A 44 1.89 -10.25 -14.93
C ARG A 44 3.30 -10.05 -14.36
N VAL A 45 3.52 -8.95 -13.63
CA VAL A 45 4.82 -8.69 -12.97
C VAL A 45 5.17 -9.81 -11.99
N VAL A 46 4.23 -10.18 -11.11
CA VAL A 46 4.46 -11.25 -10.13
C VAL A 46 4.70 -12.60 -10.82
N ALA A 47 3.93 -12.93 -11.86
CA ALA A 47 4.12 -14.16 -12.64
C ALA A 47 5.48 -14.19 -13.35
N GLY A 48 5.92 -13.07 -13.91
CA GLY A 48 7.24 -12.96 -14.55
C GLY A 48 8.39 -13.13 -13.55
N ILE A 49 8.28 -12.56 -12.34
CA ILE A 49 9.26 -12.81 -11.26
C ILE A 49 9.28 -14.30 -10.90
N ALA A 50 8.11 -14.93 -10.76
CA ALA A 50 8.02 -16.36 -10.46
C ALA A 50 8.70 -17.22 -11.54
N ALA A 51 8.47 -16.91 -12.82
CA ALA A 51 9.13 -17.60 -13.93
C ALA A 51 10.66 -17.45 -13.89
N VAL A 52 11.18 -16.28 -13.51
CA VAL A 52 12.62 -16.07 -13.32
C VAL A 52 13.16 -16.89 -12.15
N LEU A 53 12.41 -17.03 -11.05
CA LEU A 53 12.81 -17.82 -9.88
C LEU A 53 12.95 -19.31 -10.20
N GLU A 54 12.17 -19.85 -11.14
CA GLU A 54 12.24 -21.26 -11.58
C GLU A 54 13.45 -21.57 -12.48
N THR A 55 14.14 -20.55 -13.01
CA THR A 55 15.37 -20.74 -13.80
C THR A 55 16.57 -21.14 -12.93
N ASP A 56 17.65 -21.62 -13.54
CA ASP A 56 18.93 -21.87 -12.87
C ASP A 56 19.82 -20.62 -12.73
N ALA A 57 19.31 -19.44 -13.09
CA ALA A 57 20.06 -18.19 -13.04
C ALA A 57 20.57 -17.90 -11.61
N ALA A 58 21.86 -17.59 -11.50
CA ALA A 58 22.52 -17.27 -10.25
C ALA A 58 22.65 -15.75 -10.07
N SER A 59 22.06 -15.22 -9.01
CA SER A 59 22.27 -13.85 -8.55
C SER A 59 22.02 -13.75 -7.04
N VAL A 60 22.53 -12.70 -6.39
CA VAL A 60 22.36 -12.49 -4.94
C VAL A 60 20.88 -12.25 -4.60
N LEU A 61 20.17 -11.49 -5.43
CA LEU A 61 18.74 -11.23 -5.32
C LEU A 61 17.93 -12.52 -5.41
N LEU A 62 18.18 -13.34 -6.44
CA LEU A 62 17.46 -14.61 -6.63
C LEU A 62 17.76 -15.60 -5.49
N ALA A 63 19.02 -15.68 -5.05
CA ALA A 63 19.40 -16.50 -3.90
C ALA A 63 18.67 -16.06 -2.62
N ARG A 64 18.54 -14.75 -2.39
CA ARG A 64 17.84 -14.19 -1.22
C ARG A 64 16.33 -14.44 -1.26
N ILE A 65 15.70 -14.37 -2.43
CA ILE A 65 14.27 -14.67 -2.60
C ILE A 65 14.02 -16.17 -2.44
N ARG A 66 14.80 -17.03 -3.10
CA ARG A 66 14.67 -18.51 -3.01
C ARG A 66 14.94 -19.02 -1.59
N GLY A 67 15.91 -18.42 -0.91
CA GLY A 67 16.32 -18.77 0.45
C GLY A 67 15.59 -18.01 1.56
N TRP A 68 14.42 -17.42 1.28
CA TRP A 68 13.67 -16.64 2.26
C TRP A 68 13.37 -17.45 3.54
N GLN A 69 13.81 -16.95 4.69
CA GLN A 69 13.71 -17.66 5.98
C GLN A 69 12.37 -17.48 6.68
N GLY A 70 11.65 -16.40 6.39
CA GLY A 70 10.32 -16.13 6.96
C GLY A 70 9.20 -16.88 6.24
N ALA A 71 7.97 -16.46 6.47
CA ALA A 71 6.79 -16.97 5.78
C ALA A 71 6.49 -16.07 4.57
N PRO A 72 6.80 -16.49 3.32
CA PRO A 72 6.79 -15.59 2.16
C PRO A 72 5.44 -14.92 1.90
N LEU A 73 4.34 -15.59 2.24
CA LEU A 73 2.98 -15.05 2.09
C LEU A 73 2.69 -13.97 3.15
N ALA A 74 2.91 -14.26 4.44
CA ALA A 74 2.77 -13.28 5.53
C ALA A 74 3.70 -12.06 5.34
N ASP A 75 4.93 -12.30 4.88
CA ASP A 75 5.94 -11.26 4.67
C ASP A 75 5.71 -10.42 3.42
N ALA A 76 4.71 -10.79 2.61
CA ALA A 76 4.39 -10.22 1.31
C ALA A 76 5.61 -10.15 0.37
N LEU A 77 6.40 -11.23 0.33
CA LEU A 77 7.69 -11.30 -0.37
C LEU A 77 7.56 -10.95 -1.86
N SER A 78 6.52 -11.44 -2.52
CA SER A 78 6.23 -11.15 -3.93
C SER A 78 6.02 -9.65 -4.19
N LEU A 79 5.30 -8.98 -3.29
CA LEU A 79 5.04 -7.54 -3.36
C LEU A 79 6.29 -6.70 -3.07
N ARG A 80 7.24 -7.19 -2.26
CA ARG A 80 8.53 -6.52 -2.05
C ARG A 80 9.29 -6.37 -3.37
N VAL A 81 9.41 -7.46 -4.13
CA VAL A 81 10.11 -7.46 -5.43
C VAL A 81 9.33 -6.68 -6.48
N ALA A 82 8.01 -6.88 -6.56
CA ALA A 82 7.15 -6.16 -7.50
C ALA A 82 7.19 -4.63 -7.27
N GLY A 83 7.22 -4.18 -6.01
CA GLY A 83 7.40 -2.78 -5.66
C GLY A 83 8.74 -2.22 -6.15
N GLY A 84 9.82 -2.99 -6.04
CA GLY A 84 11.13 -2.59 -6.57
C GLY A 84 11.15 -2.40 -8.09
N LEU A 85 10.55 -3.35 -8.82
CA LEU A 85 10.40 -3.23 -10.27
C LEU A 85 9.53 -2.02 -10.64
N HIS A 86 8.46 -1.78 -9.89
CA HIS A 86 7.58 -0.65 -10.14
C HIS A 86 8.28 0.68 -9.87
N ALA A 87 9.13 0.77 -8.86
CA ALA A 87 9.94 1.97 -8.62
C ALA A 87 10.93 2.24 -9.76
N LEU A 88 11.56 1.20 -10.32
CA LEU A 88 12.42 1.34 -11.51
C LEU A 88 11.62 1.82 -12.72
N HIS A 89 10.40 1.35 -12.90
CA HIS A 89 9.49 1.84 -13.94
C HIS A 89 9.10 3.31 -13.73
N LEU A 90 8.62 3.66 -12.53
CA LEU A 90 8.15 5.01 -12.18
C LEU A 90 9.26 6.07 -12.24
N SER A 91 10.50 5.70 -11.92
CA SER A 91 11.67 6.57 -12.02
C SER A 91 12.23 6.68 -13.45
N GLY A 92 11.77 5.83 -14.38
CA GLY A 92 12.34 5.73 -15.72
C GLY A 92 13.70 5.03 -15.78
N ALA A 93 14.16 4.43 -14.68
CA ALA A 93 15.44 3.73 -14.60
C ALA A 93 15.44 2.39 -15.36
N ALA A 94 14.26 1.79 -15.60
CA ALA A 94 14.07 0.58 -16.38
C ALA A 94 12.92 0.79 -17.41
N PRO A 95 13.16 1.52 -18.52
CA PRO A 95 12.14 1.80 -19.53
C PRO A 95 11.61 0.53 -20.24
N GLU A 96 12.34 -0.58 -20.17
CA GLU A 96 12.00 -1.88 -20.75
C GLU A 96 10.78 -2.50 -20.06
N LEU A 97 10.49 -2.12 -18.81
CA LEU A 97 9.29 -2.55 -18.08
C LEU A 97 8.00 -1.93 -18.62
N ALA A 98 8.09 -0.85 -19.40
CA ALA A 98 6.93 -0.04 -19.77
C ALA A 98 5.81 -0.80 -20.53
N PRO A 99 6.10 -1.74 -21.45
CA PRO A 99 5.05 -2.55 -22.08
C PRO A 99 4.21 -3.34 -21.07
N ILE A 100 4.85 -3.89 -20.03
CA ILE A 100 4.16 -4.66 -18.98
C ILE A 100 3.20 -3.76 -18.20
N TYR A 101 3.69 -2.58 -17.76
CA TYR A 101 2.89 -1.62 -16.99
C TYR A 101 1.80 -0.93 -17.80
N ARG A 102 1.93 -0.85 -19.13
CA ARG A 102 0.87 -0.38 -20.05
C ARG A 102 -0.14 -1.46 -20.42
N GLY A 103 0.07 -2.72 -20.00
CA GLY A 103 -0.81 -3.84 -20.36
C GLY A 103 -0.63 -4.31 -21.81
N GLU A 104 0.48 -3.97 -22.46
CA GLU A 104 0.81 -4.40 -23.82
C GLU A 104 1.35 -5.84 -23.81
N ASN A 105 1.16 -6.59 -24.89
CA ASN A 105 1.76 -7.92 -25.02
C ASN A 105 3.29 -7.81 -25.05
N ALA A 106 3.97 -8.56 -24.18
CA ALA A 106 5.42 -8.59 -24.09
C ALA A 106 5.89 -9.96 -23.56
N ASP A 107 7.18 -10.25 -23.72
CA ASP A 107 7.82 -11.38 -23.04
C ASP A 107 8.19 -10.96 -21.61
N ASP A 108 7.20 -11.01 -20.72
CA ASP A 108 7.30 -10.49 -19.36
C ASP A 108 8.46 -11.13 -18.59
N ALA A 109 8.64 -12.44 -18.69
CA ALA A 109 9.69 -13.17 -17.98
C ALA A 109 11.09 -12.79 -18.50
N ALA A 110 11.27 -12.64 -19.81
CA ALA A 110 12.54 -12.21 -20.37
C ALA A 110 12.90 -10.77 -19.96
N ILE A 111 11.93 -9.84 -20.02
CA ILE A 111 12.12 -8.44 -19.63
C ILE A 111 12.43 -8.34 -18.14
N ILE A 112 11.59 -8.95 -17.29
CA ILE A 112 11.75 -8.91 -15.83
C ILE A 112 13.08 -9.56 -15.43
N GLY A 113 13.43 -10.70 -16.03
CA GLY A 113 14.72 -11.35 -15.78
C GLY A 113 15.91 -10.47 -16.16
N ALA A 114 15.84 -9.75 -17.29
CA ALA A 114 16.88 -8.81 -17.68
C ALA A 114 17.01 -7.64 -16.70
N VAL A 115 15.89 -7.03 -16.29
CA VAL A 115 15.87 -5.90 -15.34
C VAL A 115 16.36 -6.34 -13.96
N MET A 116 15.91 -7.50 -13.46
CA MET A 116 16.36 -8.05 -12.18
C MET A 116 17.88 -8.26 -12.14
N ARG A 117 18.48 -8.68 -13.26
CA ARG A 117 19.95 -8.82 -13.38
C ARG A 117 20.64 -7.45 -13.43
N SER A 118 20.18 -6.55 -14.30
CA SER A 118 20.84 -5.25 -14.51
C SER A 118 20.69 -4.29 -13.31
N HIS A 119 19.62 -4.44 -12.52
CA HIS A 119 19.30 -3.56 -11.38
C HIS A 119 19.33 -4.28 -10.04
N GLU A 120 20.05 -5.40 -9.94
CA GLU A 120 20.12 -6.23 -8.72
C GLU A 120 20.43 -5.40 -7.46
N THR A 121 21.43 -4.53 -7.52
CA THR A 121 21.83 -3.67 -6.38
C THR A 121 20.70 -2.74 -5.93
N ALA A 122 19.90 -2.23 -6.87
CA ALA A 122 18.77 -1.34 -6.56
C ALA A 122 17.56 -2.11 -6.00
N LEU A 123 17.42 -3.39 -6.34
CA LEU A 123 16.31 -4.25 -5.92
C LEU A 123 16.53 -4.89 -4.55
N LEU A 124 17.77 -5.19 -4.18
CA LEU A 124 18.09 -5.86 -2.90
C LEU A 124 17.49 -5.16 -1.66
N PRO A 125 17.55 -3.82 -1.50
CA PRO A 125 16.98 -3.12 -0.35
C PRO A 125 15.44 -3.21 -0.24
N TRP A 126 14.75 -3.62 -1.31
CA TRP A 126 13.29 -3.80 -1.27
C TRP A 126 12.89 -5.03 -0.44
N LEU A 127 13.80 -5.98 -0.27
CA LEU A 127 13.59 -7.16 0.54
C LEU A 127 13.65 -6.87 2.05
N ASP A 128 14.21 -5.73 2.48
CA ASP A 128 14.47 -5.45 3.89
C ASP A 128 13.25 -4.95 4.67
N GLY A 129 12.26 -4.38 3.99
CA GLY A 129 11.08 -3.77 4.62
C GLY A 129 9.76 -4.31 4.08
N PRO A 130 8.70 -4.35 4.89
CA PRO A 130 7.39 -4.76 4.43
C PRO A 130 6.78 -3.73 3.45
N PRO A 131 5.93 -4.16 2.52
CA PRO A 131 5.08 -3.25 1.75
C PRO A 131 4.19 -2.39 2.68
N GLN A 132 3.99 -1.13 2.32
CA GLN A 132 3.16 -0.18 3.08
C GLN A 132 2.04 0.34 2.18
N THR A 133 0.79 0.26 2.65
CA THR A 133 -0.39 0.54 1.82
C THR A 133 -1.02 1.91 2.06
N ASN A 134 -0.72 2.61 3.16
CA ASN A 134 -1.10 3.99 3.50
C ASN A 134 -2.31 4.57 2.76
N GLU A 135 -3.48 3.97 2.97
CA GLU A 135 -4.73 4.38 2.30
C GLU A 135 -5.51 5.35 3.20
N ALA A 136 -5.59 6.62 2.76
CA ALA A 136 -6.19 7.72 3.49
C ALA A 136 -7.71 7.59 3.72
N GLY A 137 -8.41 6.86 2.85
CA GLY A 137 -9.85 6.65 2.92
C GLY A 137 -10.30 5.86 4.15
N ARG A 138 -9.40 5.11 4.80
CA ARG A 138 -9.68 4.46 6.10
C ARG A 138 -10.14 5.48 7.16
N SER A 139 -9.71 6.73 7.05
CA SER A 139 -10.13 7.81 7.95
C SER A 139 -11.64 8.05 7.97
N ALA A 140 -12.38 7.71 6.89
CA ALA A 140 -13.83 7.84 6.84
C ALA A 140 -14.55 7.04 7.94
N ASN A 141 -14.02 5.86 8.30
CA ASN A 141 -14.58 5.03 9.37
C ASN A 141 -14.40 5.68 10.75
N PHE A 142 -13.26 6.34 10.99
CA PHE A 142 -13.02 7.04 12.24
C PHE A 142 -13.92 8.28 12.37
N VAL A 143 -14.09 9.04 11.28
CA VAL A 143 -15.01 10.19 11.26
C VAL A 143 -16.45 9.75 11.51
N ALA A 144 -16.92 8.65 10.90
CA ALA A 144 -18.23 8.09 11.19
C ALA A 144 -18.40 7.71 12.67
N ALA A 145 -17.36 7.10 13.28
CA ALA A 145 -17.37 6.76 14.69
C ALA A 145 -17.40 8.00 15.59
N MET A 146 -16.64 9.06 15.25
CA MET A 146 -16.64 10.33 15.99
C MET A 146 -18.02 10.99 16.00
N LEU A 147 -18.71 11.00 14.85
CA LEU A 147 -20.10 11.48 14.75
C LEU A 147 -21.04 10.69 15.65
N TRP A 148 -20.93 9.36 15.61
CA TRP A 148 -21.73 8.48 16.46
C TRP A 148 -21.46 8.72 17.96
N LEU A 149 -20.20 8.83 18.37
CA LEU A 149 -19.80 9.12 19.75
C LEU A 149 -20.36 10.47 20.24
N ALA A 150 -20.30 11.51 19.41
CA ALA A 150 -20.89 12.81 19.71
C ALA A 150 -22.41 12.71 19.89
N ASP A 151 -23.08 11.90 19.08
CA ASP A 151 -24.52 11.63 19.21
C ASP A 151 -24.87 10.85 20.49
N GLN A 152 -23.96 10.00 20.97
CA GLN A 152 -24.09 9.36 22.29
C GLN A 152 -23.86 10.32 23.47
N GLY A 153 -23.61 11.61 23.21
CA GLY A 153 -23.45 12.64 24.24
C GLY A 153 -22.01 12.81 24.73
N LEU A 154 -21.02 12.19 24.08
CA LEU A 154 -19.61 12.44 24.39
C LEU A 154 -19.17 13.81 23.84
N PRO A 155 -18.12 14.42 24.43
CA PRO A 155 -17.56 15.66 23.91
C PRO A 155 -17.17 15.52 22.43
N PRO A 156 -17.63 16.41 21.54
CA PRO A 156 -17.38 16.32 20.10
C PRO A 156 -15.97 16.83 19.72
N ARG A 157 -14.95 16.51 20.52
CA ARG A 157 -13.58 17.02 20.38
C ARG A 157 -12.61 15.85 20.53
N PHE A 158 -11.85 15.57 19.48
CA PHE A 158 -11.07 14.34 19.36
C PHE A 158 -9.59 14.65 19.20
N GLN A 159 -8.78 14.11 20.10
CA GLN A 159 -7.34 13.95 19.91
C GLN A 159 -7.12 12.57 19.29
N CYS A 160 -6.41 12.53 18.16
CA CYS A 160 -6.15 11.30 17.43
C CYS A 160 -4.69 10.88 17.63
N LEU A 161 -4.49 9.71 18.21
CA LEU A 161 -3.18 9.08 18.39
C LEU A 161 -3.10 7.82 17.51
N GLU A 162 -2.17 7.77 16.55
CA GLU A 162 -2.03 6.65 15.61
C GLU A 162 -0.69 5.91 15.79
N ILE A 163 -0.77 4.64 16.18
CA ILE A 163 0.38 3.72 16.27
C ILE A 163 0.58 3.03 14.92
N GLY A 164 1.82 2.99 14.43
CA GLY A 164 2.12 2.44 13.11
C GLY A 164 1.67 3.38 11.99
N SER A 165 1.91 4.68 12.18
CA SER A 165 1.45 5.75 11.29
C SER A 165 2.12 5.74 9.92
N SER A 166 3.21 4.99 9.73
CA SER A 166 4.02 4.96 8.51
C SER A 166 4.40 6.36 8.00
N ALA A 167 3.69 6.89 7.00
CA ALA A 167 3.90 8.23 6.45
C ALA A 167 3.02 9.34 7.07
N GLY A 168 2.16 9.00 8.04
CA GLY A 168 1.22 9.93 8.66
C GLY A 168 0.09 10.37 7.73
N ILE A 169 -0.27 9.57 6.71
CA ILE A 169 -1.33 9.93 5.76
C ILE A 169 -2.70 10.01 6.45
N ASN A 170 -3.01 9.10 7.38
CA ASN A 170 -4.27 9.16 8.14
C ASN A 170 -4.26 10.24 9.21
N LEU A 171 -3.09 10.61 9.76
CA LEU A 171 -2.96 11.75 10.68
C LEU A 171 -3.40 13.09 10.07
N MET A 172 -3.53 13.19 8.75
CA MET A 172 -4.02 14.39 8.06
C MET A 172 -5.54 14.41 7.86
N LEU A 173 -6.30 13.58 8.59
CA LEU A 173 -7.76 13.49 8.50
C LEU A 173 -8.50 14.81 8.75
N ASP A 174 -7.89 15.75 9.49
CA ASP A 174 -8.40 17.11 9.68
C ASP A 174 -8.42 17.94 8.39
N ARG A 175 -7.71 17.50 7.35
CA ARG A 175 -7.56 18.19 6.05
C ARG A 175 -8.43 17.58 4.96
N TYR A 176 -9.18 16.53 5.29
CA TYR A 176 -9.99 15.79 4.35
C TYR A 176 -11.47 16.10 4.56
N SER A 177 -12.26 15.97 3.49
CA SER A 177 -13.71 16.01 3.61
C SER A 177 -14.35 14.68 3.23
N TYR A 178 -15.53 14.46 3.79
CA TYR A 178 -16.21 13.19 3.79
C TYR A 178 -17.67 13.39 3.41
N ASP A 179 -18.17 12.54 2.51
CA ASP A 179 -19.59 12.31 2.26
C ASP A 179 -19.90 10.90 2.78
N LEU A 180 -20.46 10.82 3.98
CA LEU A 180 -20.74 9.57 4.68
C LEU A 180 -22.21 9.18 4.49
N GLY A 181 -22.64 8.99 3.24
CA GLY A 181 -24.03 8.68 2.93
C GLY A 181 -24.95 9.91 3.02
N GLY A 182 -24.49 11.06 2.54
CA GLY A 182 -25.17 12.35 2.59
C GLY A 182 -24.81 13.22 3.80
N VAL A 183 -24.01 12.68 4.73
CA VAL A 183 -23.53 13.38 5.93
C VAL A 183 -22.17 13.99 5.61
N MET A 184 -22.13 15.31 5.48
CA MET A 184 -20.94 16.04 5.09
C MET A 184 -20.11 16.45 6.30
N VAL A 185 -18.81 16.13 6.28
CA VAL A 185 -17.84 16.50 7.33
C VAL A 185 -16.54 16.97 6.70
N GLY A 186 -15.88 17.95 7.32
CA GLY A 186 -14.56 18.44 6.92
C GLY A 186 -14.61 19.79 6.21
N PRO A 187 -13.44 20.33 5.81
CA PRO A 187 -13.33 21.65 5.23
C PRO A 187 -13.77 21.70 3.76
N ASP A 188 -14.20 22.89 3.30
CA ASP A 188 -14.58 23.12 1.90
C ASP A 188 -13.39 22.98 0.94
N ASP A 189 -12.21 23.45 1.39
CA ASP A 189 -10.93 23.40 0.68
C ASP A 189 -10.11 22.13 0.99
N ALA A 190 -10.79 21.01 1.18
CA ALA A 190 -10.15 19.74 1.52
C ALA A 190 -9.08 19.29 0.52
N VAL A 191 -7.97 18.77 1.06
CA VAL A 191 -6.87 18.15 0.32
C VAL A 191 -7.34 16.93 -0.46
N MET A 192 -8.24 16.15 0.14
CA MET A 192 -8.86 14.96 -0.45
C MET A 192 -10.32 14.89 -0.01
N ARG A 193 -11.16 14.34 -0.90
CA ARG A 193 -12.59 14.11 -0.65
C ARG A 193 -12.88 12.61 -0.69
N PHE A 194 -13.55 12.09 0.33
CA PHE A 194 -13.90 10.68 0.45
C PHE A 194 -15.42 10.51 0.44
N ALA A 195 -15.93 9.79 -0.54
CA ALA A 195 -17.32 9.34 -0.61
C ALA A 195 -17.32 7.81 -0.71
N PRO A 196 -17.18 7.07 0.41
CA PRO A 196 -17.25 5.62 0.38
C PRO A 196 -18.61 5.16 -0.16
N GLN A 197 -18.64 3.97 -0.77
CA GLN A 197 -19.90 3.31 -1.09
C GLN A 197 -20.59 2.93 0.23
N TRP A 198 -21.52 3.77 0.67
CA TRP A 198 -22.20 3.60 1.95
C TRP A 198 -23.34 2.60 1.84
N HIS A 199 -23.46 1.73 2.83
CA HIS A 199 -24.55 0.77 2.96
C HIS A 199 -25.18 0.86 4.36
N GLY A 200 -26.51 0.88 4.42
CA GLY A 200 -27.26 1.04 5.66
C GLY A 200 -27.54 2.51 6.02
N THR A 201 -27.89 2.76 7.28
CA THR A 201 -28.23 4.10 7.76
C THR A 201 -26.95 4.97 7.84
N PRO A 202 -26.97 6.22 7.35
CA PRO A 202 -25.87 7.17 7.53
C PRO A 202 -25.58 7.44 9.03
N PRO A 203 -24.37 7.91 9.38
CA PRO A 203 -24.10 8.35 10.73
C PRO A 203 -24.95 9.58 11.08
N PRO A 204 -25.12 9.92 12.37
CA PRO A 204 -25.84 11.12 12.76
C PRO A 204 -25.09 12.39 12.32
N GLN A 205 -25.81 13.41 11.85
CA GLN A 205 -25.23 14.72 11.57
C GLN A 205 -24.93 15.43 12.90
N ARG A 206 -23.63 15.53 13.23
CA ARG A 206 -23.13 16.22 14.43
C ARG A 206 -21.91 17.05 14.07
N ASP A 207 -21.70 18.15 14.78
CA ASP A 207 -20.46 18.90 14.71
C ASP A 207 -19.39 18.14 15.49
N ILE A 208 -18.21 17.96 14.90
CA ILE A 208 -17.03 17.39 15.55
C ILE A 208 -15.80 18.26 15.27
N ALA A 209 -14.83 18.23 16.17
CA ALA A 209 -13.55 18.90 16.00
C ALA A 209 -12.40 17.92 16.25
N ILE A 210 -11.45 17.87 15.33
CA ILE A 210 -10.17 17.19 15.55
C ILE A 210 -9.22 18.22 16.15
N VAL A 211 -8.91 18.07 17.45
CA VAL A 211 -8.13 19.08 18.19
C VAL A 211 -6.63 18.91 18.00
N SER A 212 -6.18 17.67 17.81
CA SER A 212 -4.79 17.33 17.52
C SER A 212 -4.71 15.94 16.92
N THR A 213 -3.63 15.72 16.17
CA THR A 213 -3.29 14.46 15.53
C THR A 213 -1.81 14.23 15.79
N LYS A 214 -1.45 13.08 16.34
CA LYS A 214 -0.05 12.69 16.54
C LYS A 214 0.08 11.20 16.33
N GLY A 215 1.22 10.74 15.83
CA GLY A 215 1.45 9.32 15.70
C GLY A 215 2.89 8.91 15.90
N CYS A 216 3.09 7.60 15.96
CA CYS A 216 4.40 6.99 16.01
C CYS A 216 4.57 5.91 14.95
N ASP A 217 5.81 5.70 14.52
CA ASP A 217 6.22 4.54 13.74
C ASP A 217 7.68 4.19 14.08
N VAL A 218 8.06 2.91 13.99
CA VAL A 218 9.45 2.48 14.20
C VAL A 218 10.36 2.87 13.04
N ALA A 219 9.79 3.05 11.85
CA ALA A 219 10.47 3.45 10.63
C ALA A 219 9.58 4.42 9.84
N PRO A 220 9.34 5.65 10.36
CA PRO A 220 8.45 6.59 9.72
C PRO A 220 8.96 6.97 8.34
N VAL A 221 8.03 7.16 7.41
CA VAL A 221 8.32 7.54 6.03
C VAL A 221 8.13 9.05 5.87
N ASP A 222 9.19 9.75 5.47
CA ASP A 222 9.08 11.18 5.15
C ASP A 222 8.56 11.38 3.73
N LEU A 223 7.29 11.77 3.59
CA LEU A 223 6.68 12.07 2.29
C LEU A 223 7.30 13.28 1.58
N THR A 224 8.06 14.11 2.29
CA THR A 224 8.77 15.25 1.68
C THR A 224 10.13 14.86 1.10
N ASP A 225 10.58 13.63 1.35
CA ASP A 225 11.72 13.02 0.67
C ASP A 225 11.24 12.29 -0.60
N PRO A 226 11.65 12.73 -1.81
CA PRO A 226 11.20 12.13 -3.06
C PRO A 226 11.51 10.63 -3.18
N ALA A 227 12.62 10.14 -2.62
CA ALA A 227 12.98 8.73 -2.70
C ALA A 227 12.06 7.87 -1.83
N GLN A 228 11.73 8.35 -0.63
CA GLN A 228 10.81 7.65 0.27
C GLN A 228 9.36 7.72 -0.22
N ALA A 229 8.94 8.88 -0.75
CA ALA A 229 7.64 9.04 -1.39
C ALA A 229 7.50 8.10 -2.61
N LEU A 230 8.52 8.00 -3.46
CA LEU A 230 8.56 7.05 -4.57
C LEU A 230 8.43 5.61 -4.08
N ARG A 231 9.08 5.26 -2.96
CA ARG A 231 8.98 3.91 -2.38
C ARG A 231 7.53 3.55 -2.04
N LEU A 232 6.79 4.44 -1.38
CA LEU A 232 5.37 4.23 -1.09
C LEU A 232 4.52 4.18 -2.35
N LYS A 233 4.79 5.10 -3.30
CA LYS A 233 4.08 5.15 -4.58
C LYS A 233 4.26 3.85 -5.38
N ALA A 234 5.42 3.21 -5.29
CA ALA A 234 5.70 1.96 -5.99
C ALA A 234 4.91 0.75 -5.47
N TYR A 235 4.38 0.79 -4.25
CA TYR A 235 3.47 -0.25 -3.74
C TYR A 235 2.01 -0.04 -4.17
N ILE A 236 1.70 1.08 -4.84
CA ILE A 236 0.40 1.28 -5.48
C ILE A 236 0.42 0.51 -6.80
N TRP A 237 -0.57 -0.36 -6.99
CA TRP A 237 -0.71 -1.10 -8.23
C TRP A 237 -1.06 -0.15 -9.39
N PRO A 238 -0.46 -0.31 -10.59
CA PRO A 238 -0.67 0.56 -11.74
C PRO A 238 -2.14 0.73 -12.12
N GLU A 239 -2.99 -0.25 -11.81
CA GLU A 239 -4.43 -0.22 -12.09
C GLU A 239 -5.22 0.71 -11.15
N HIS A 240 -4.67 1.04 -9.98
CA HIS A 240 -5.34 1.87 -8.98
C HIS A 240 -5.04 3.36 -9.18
N THR A 241 -5.47 3.93 -10.30
CA THR A 241 -5.21 5.35 -10.68
C THR A 241 -5.61 6.37 -9.60
N ILE A 242 -6.79 6.20 -9.00
CA ILE A 242 -7.27 7.07 -7.90
C ILE A 242 -6.30 7.05 -6.70
N ARG A 243 -5.64 5.91 -6.43
CA ARG A 243 -4.67 5.83 -5.33
C ARG A 243 -3.41 6.63 -5.63
N PHE A 244 -2.97 6.72 -6.88
CA PHE A 244 -1.87 7.61 -7.26
C PHE A 244 -2.23 9.08 -7.07
N GLU A 245 -3.44 9.49 -7.48
CA GLU A 245 -3.92 10.86 -7.27
C GLU A 245 -3.95 11.22 -5.78
N ARG A 246 -4.43 10.30 -4.93
CA ARG A 246 -4.44 10.45 -3.47
C ARG A 246 -3.03 10.51 -2.89
N MET A 247 -2.12 9.66 -3.37
CA MET A 247 -0.71 9.70 -2.94
C MET A 247 -0.06 11.04 -3.31
N ASP A 248 -0.28 11.53 -4.53
CA ASP A 248 0.25 12.82 -4.97
C ASP A 248 -0.37 13.99 -4.17
N ALA A 249 -1.65 13.89 -3.79
CA ALA A 249 -2.29 14.85 -2.89
C ALA A 249 -1.70 14.80 -1.47
N ALA A 250 -1.45 13.60 -0.93
CA ALA A 250 -0.83 13.41 0.38
C ALA A 250 0.60 13.97 0.42
N ILE A 251 1.40 13.73 -0.62
CA ILE A 251 2.76 14.30 -0.77
C ILE A 251 2.69 15.84 -0.76
N ARG A 252 1.80 16.43 -1.57
CA ARG A 252 1.61 17.90 -1.59
C ARG A 252 1.20 18.44 -0.21
N ALA A 253 0.27 17.77 0.48
CA ALA A 253 -0.18 18.19 1.80
C ALA A 253 0.91 18.06 2.87
N ALA A 254 1.75 17.02 2.81
CA ALA A 254 2.90 16.86 3.69
C ALA A 254 3.94 17.96 3.48
N HIS A 255 4.17 18.41 2.23
CA HIS A 255 5.03 19.56 1.95
C HIS A 255 4.48 20.88 2.50
N GLN A 256 3.14 21.07 2.51
CA GLN A 256 2.51 22.27 3.08
C GLN A 256 2.56 22.26 4.61
N ARG A 257 2.25 21.12 5.24
CA ARG A 257 2.30 20.92 6.69
C ARG A 257 2.61 19.46 6.96
N LYS A 258 3.81 19.15 7.46
CA LYS A 258 4.17 17.78 7.82
C LYS A 258 3.18 17.22 8.87
N PRO A 259 2.76 15.95 8.79
CA PRO A 259 2.02 15.31 9.88
C PRO A 259 2.91 15.22 11.13
N ASP A 260 2.31 15.31 12.32
CA ASP A 260 3.03 15.18 13.59
C ASP A 260 3.29 13.70 13.88
N LEU A 261 4.50 13.26 13.57
CA LEU A 261 4.91 11.87 13.57
C LEU A 261 6.30 11.72 14.17
N VAL A 262 6.44 10.82 15.15
CA VAL A 262 7.72 10.56 15.83
C VAL A 262 8.25 9.15 15.53
N PRO A 263 9.59 8.98 15.39
CA PRO A 263 10.21 7.67 15.29
C PRO A 263 10.23 7.00 16.68
N MET A 264 9.22 6.17 16.97
CA MET A 264 9.02 5.58 18.30
C MET A 264 8.22 4.28 18.21
N ASN A 265 8.53 3.32 19.08
CA ASN A 265 7.72 2.10 19.19
C ASN A 265 6.38 2.38 19.91
N ALA A 266 5.44 1.45 19.79
CA ALA A 266 4.10 1.60 20.33
C ALA A 266 4.06 1.76 21.85
N ALA A 267 4.90 1.03 22.60
CA ALA A 267 4.88 1.03 24.05
C ALA A 267 5.35 2.39 24.59
N ASP A 268 6.52 2.85 24.13
CA ASP A 268 7.09 4.13 24.54
C ASP A 268 6.16 5.30 24.17
N PHE A 269 5.47 5.22 23.02
CA PHE A 269 4.53 6.26 22.58
C PHE A 269 3.31 6.35 23.49
N VAL A 270 2.72 5.21 23.87
CA VAL A 270 1.58 5.19 24.80
C VAL A 270 1.97 5.67 26.20
N GLU A 271 3.21 5.43 26.64
CA GLU A 271 3.69 5.95 27.93
C GLU A 271 3.92 7.47 27.92
N ALA A 272 4.19 8.06 26.76
CA ALA A 272 4.49 9.48 26.61
C ALA A 272 3.26 10.39 26.43
N GLU A 273 2.11 9.82 26.03
CA GLU A 273 0.84 10.53 25.75
C GLU A 273 -0.20 10.36 26.87
#